data_AF-A0A2J8VW36-F1
#
_entry.id   AF-A0A2J8VW36-F1
#
_cell.length_a   1.000
_cell.length_b   1.000
_cell.length_c   1.000
_cell.angle_alpha   90.00
_cell.angle_beta   90.00
_cell.angle_gamma   90.00
#
_symmetry.space_group_name_H-M   'P 1'
#
loop_
_entity.id
_entity.type
_entity.pdbx_description
1 polymer ?
#
loop_
_entity_poly.entity_id
_entity_poly.type
_entity_poly.pdbx_seq_one_letter_code
_entity_poly.pdbx_strand_id
1 'polypeptide(L)'
;VILKDLEVLAEIASSPAGQTDDPGPLDGPDLRASHSELQVPTPGRAGLLNTSGTKGLECSPSTPTMNSYFYKFMINLLKRFSSERKLLEVRGPFIIRQLCLLLNAENIFHSMADILLREEDLKFASTMVHALNTILLTSTELFQLRNQLKDLKTLNYRHAYDLIQKFGDLEVTVDFLAEVDKLVQLIECPIFTYLRLQLLDVKNNPYLIKALYGLLMLLPQSSAFQLLSHRLQCVPNPELLQTEDSLKAAPKSQKADSP
;
A
#
# COMPACT_ATOMS: atom_id res chain seq x y z
N VAL A 1 25.13 1.90 -21.30
CA VAL A 1 24.09 2.20 -22.31
C VAL A 1 22.72 2.15 -21.64
N ILE A 2 22.24 0.97 -21.21
CA ILE A 2 20.93 0.80 -20.53
C ILE A 2 20.68 1.76 -19.35
N LEU A 3 21.68 2.00 -18.48
CA LEU A 3 21.53 2.92 -17.35
C LEU A 3 21.26 4.37 -17.82
N LYS A 4 22.00 4.81 -18.83
CA LYS A 4 21.86 6.15 -19.42
C LYS A 4 20.52 6.30 -20.13
N ASP A 5 20.05 5.26 -20.82
CA ASP A 5 18.76 5.28 -21.50
C ASP A 5 17.61 5.38 -20.47
N LEU A 6 17.75 4.68 -19.33
CA LEU A 6 16.77 4.73 -18.25
C LEU A 6 16.78 6.07 -17.50
N GLU A 7 17.96 6.68 -17.33
CA GLU A 7 18.12 8.06 -16.82
C GLU A 7 17.40 9.07 -17.72
N VAL A 8 17.62 9.01 -19.04
CA VAL A 8 16.95 9.91 -20.00
C VAL A 8 15.43 9.72 -19.98
N LEU A 9 14.94 8.47 -19.93
CA LEU A 9 13.51 8.20 -19.82
C LEU A 9 12.91 8.71 -18.51
N ALA A 10 13.64 8.58 -17.40
CA ALA A 10 13.24 9.12 -16.11
C ALA A 10 13.22 10.66 -16.10
N GLU A 11 14.18 11.30 -16.76
CA GLU A 11 14.23 12.75 -16.90
C GLU A 11 13.01 13.27 -17.68
N ILE A 12 12.67 12.62 -18.80
CA ILE A 12 11.46 12.94 -19.57
C ILE A 12 10.20 12.73 -18.74
N ALA A 13 10.11 11.62 -18.00
CA ALA A 13 8.96 11.31 -17.14
C ALA A 13 8.81 12.28 -15.96
N SER A 14 9.89 12.95 -15.55
CA SER A 14 9.89 13.96 -14.49
C SER A 14 9.63 15.38 -14.99
N SER A 15 9.57 15.59 -16.31
CA SER A 15 9.46 16.91 -16.91
C SER A 15 8.13 17.59 -16.59
N PRO A 16 8.11 18.84 -16.08
CA PRO A 16 6.89 19.56 -15.73
C PRO A 16 5.97 19.84 -16.93
N ALA A 17 6.46 19.70 -18.16
CA ALA A 17 5.67 19.88 -19.39
C ALA A 17 4.46 18.93 -19.53
N GLY A 18 4.35 17.89 -18.68
CA GLY A 18 3.23 16.94 -18.67
C GLY A 18 2.28 17.06 -17.49
N GLN A 19 2.44 18.09 -16.66
CA GLN A 19 1.46 18.45 -15.64
C GLN A 19 0.29 19.13 -16.35
N THR A 20 -0.86 18.45 -16.40
CA THR A 20 -2.10 19.09 -16.81
C THR A 20 -2.54 19.97 -15.64
N ASP A 21 -2.45 21.29 -15.81
CA ASP A 21 -3.08 22.23 -14.87
C ASP A 21 -4.57 21.87 -14.69
N ASP A 22 -5.03 22.00 -13.44
CA ASP A 22 -6.32 21.62 -12.87
C ASP A 22 -7.56 21.90 -13.75
N PRO A 23 -8.62 21.07 -13.70
CA PRO A 23 -9.83 21.27 -14.49
C PRO A 23 -10.71 22.37 -13.88
N GLY A 24 -10.66 23.58 -14.45
CA GLY A 24 -11.72 24.56 -14.26
C GLY A 24 -13.08 24.01 -14.72
N PRO A 25 -14.22 24.43 -14.12
CA PRO A 25 -15.51 23.81 -14.36
C PRO A 25 -15.97 24.11 -15.80
N LEU A 26 -16.19 23.05 -16.59
CA LEU A 26 -16.79 23.12 -17.91
C LEU A 26 -18.32 23.21 -17.76
N ASP A 27 -18.87 24.36 -18.10
CA ASP A 27 -20.29 24.53 -18.42
C ASP A 27 -20.41 24.83 -19.91
N GLY A 28 -21.16 23.99 -20.64
CA GLY A 28 -21.77 24.29 -21.94
C GLY A 28 -20.91 24.15 -23.23
N PRO A 29 -21.42 23.49 -24.29
CA PRO A 29 -20.73 23.32 -25.56
C PRO A 29 -21.08 24.44 -26.55
N ASP A 30 -20.12 24.87 -27.38
CA ASP A 30 -20.42 25.28 -28.77
C ASP A 30 -19.18 25.33 -29.68
N LEU A 31 -19.40 24.90 -30.92
CA LEU A 31 -18.45 24.80 -32.02
C LEU A 31 -18.09 26.17 -32.61
N ARG A 32 -16.78 26.45 -32.82
CA ARG A 32 -16.21 26.91 -34.12
C ARG A 32 -14.72 27.26 -34.05
N ALA A 33 -14.01 26.89 -35.12
CA ALA A 33 -12.61 27.21 -35.38
C ALA A 33 -12.40 28.67 -35.80
N SER A 34 -11.28 29.29 -35.36
CA SER A 34 -10.26 29.95 -36.22
C SER A 34 -9.38 30.96 -35.47
N HIS A 35 -8.07 30.83 -35.73
CA HIS A 35 -7.03 31.89 -35.86
C HIS A 35 -6.57 32.76 -34.67
N SER A 36 -5.24 32.86 -34.63
CA SER A 36 -4.32 33.64 -33.78
C SER A 36 -4.62 35.14 -33.65
N GLU A 37 -4.23 35.75 -32.51
CA GLU A 37 -3.18 36.80 -32.39
C GLU A 37 -3.19 37.47 -30.99
N LEU A 38 -2.01 37.99 -30.59
CA LEU A 38 -1.69 38.67 -29.33
C LEU A 38 -2.38 40.04 -29.17
N GLN A 39 -2.68 40.50 -27.94
CA GLN A 39 -2.26 41.79 -27.32
C GLN A 39 -2.89 42.01 -25.92
N VAL A 40 -2.24 42.86 -25.11
CA VAL A 40 -2.31 43.07 -23.65
C VAL A 40 -3.25 44.27 -23.25
N PRO A 41 -3.27 44.83 -22.00
CA PRO A 41 -4.35 44.78 -21.00
C PRO A 41 -5.06 46.14 -20.72
N THR A 42 -5.97 46.18 -19.72
CA THR A 42 -6.29 47.25 -18.72
C THR A 42 -7.82 47.43 -18.47
N PRO A 43 -8.29 48.24 -17.48
CA PRO A 43 -8.58 47.81 -16.11
C PRO A 43 -10.00 48.21 -15.62
N GLY A 44 -10.55 47.58 -14.57
CA GLY A 44 -11.86 48.02 -14.05
C GLY A 44 -12.25 47.39 -12.71
N ARG A 45 -12.14 48.20 -11.66
CA ARG A 45 -12.31 47.87 -10.24
C ARG A 45 -13.78 48.01 -9.80
N ALA A 46 -14.23 47.09 -8.93
CA ALA A 46 -15.00 47.32 -7.68
C ALA A 46 -16.25 46.43 -7.49
N GLY A 47 -16.25 45.68 -6.38
CA GLY A 47 -17.29 45.85 -5.34
C GLY A 47 -18.41 44.82 -5.20
N LEU A 48 -18.23 43.91 -4.21
CA LEU A 48 -19.18 43.53 -3.15
C LEU A 48 -20.58 42.94 -3.50
N LEU A 49 -20.84 41.68 -3.10
CA LEU A 49 -21.77 41.29 -1.99
C LEU A 49 -22.07 39.76 -1.92
N ASN A 50 -22.06 39.25 -0.69
CA ASN A 50 -22.55 37.99 -0.09
C ASN A 50 -23.63 37.14 -0.82
N THR A 51 -23.57 35.80 -0.65
CA THR A 51 -24.53 35.01 0.19
C THR A 51 -24.24 33.47 0.24
N SER A 52 -24.02 32.98 1.47
CA SER A 52 -24.46 31.71 2.13
C SER A 52 -24.63 30.35 1.42
N GLY A 53 -23.99 29.32 2.02
CA GLY A 53 -24.47 27.92 2.17
C GLY A 53 -23.99 26.95 1.08
N THR A 54 -23.18 25.91 1.31
CA THR A 54 -23.37 24.81 2.27
C THR A 54 -22.02 24.07 2.40
N LYS A 55 -21.55 23.85 3.63
CA LYS A 55 -20.35 23.05 3.93
C LYS A 55 -20.70 21.56 4.01
N GLY A 56 -19.83 20.70 3.48
CA GLY A 56 -19.63 19.36 4.06
C GLY A 56 -19.46 18.22 3.07
N LEU A 57 -18.26 18.08 2.48
CA LEU A 57 -17.59 16.79 2.34
C LEU A 57 -16.09 17.08 2.13
N GLU A 58 -15.31 16.94 3.19
CA GLU A 58 -13.87 17.21 3.16
C GLU A 58 -13.16 16.07 2.41
N CYS A 59 -12.70 16.34 1.19
CA CYS A 59 -11.75 15.49 0.49
C CYS A 59 -10.39 15.58 1.19
N SER A 60 -9.84 14.41 1.48
CA SER A 60 -8.47 14.17 2.00
C SER A 60 -7.40 14.66 0.99
N PRO A 61 -6.14 14.85 1.43
CA PRO A 61 -5.22 15.78 0.81
C PRO A 61 -4.79 15.33 -0.58
N SER A 62 -4.66 16.31 -1.46
CA SER A 62 -4.36 16.23 -2.88
C SER A 62 -3.29 15.19 -3.23
N THR A 63 -3.69 14.09 -3.89
CA THR A 63 -2.75 13.36 -4.75
C THR A 63 -2.31 14.31 -5.85
N PRO A 64 -1.01 14.56 -6.05
CA PRO A 64 -0.57 15.36 -7.18
C PRO A 64 -1.08 14.68 -8.44
N THR A 65 -1.73 15.43 -9.34
CA THR A 65 -2.07 14.94 -10.68
C THR A 65 -0.79 14.41 -11.31
N MET A 66 -0.64 13.09 -11.30
CA MET A 66 0.59 12.44 -11.70
C MET A 66 0.87 12.78 -13.17
N ASN A 67 2.10 13.19 -13.45
CA ASN A 67 2.55 13.61 -14.77
C ASN A 67 2.08 12.61 -15.86
N SER A 68 1.39 13.11 -16.89
CA SER A 68 0.84 12.25 -17.95
C SER A 68 1.94 11.43 -18.66
N TYR A 69 3.13 12.01 -18.85
CA TYR A 69 4.28 11.29 -19.42
C TYR A 69 4.76 10.17 -18.50
N PHE A 70 4.78 10.40 -17.18
CA PHE A 70 5.14 9.37 -16.20
C PHE A 70 4.16 8.19 -16.27
N TYR A 71 2.86 8.46 -16.22
CA TYR A 71 1.86 7.39 -16.26
C TYR A 71 1.89 6.65 -17.61
N LYS A 72 2.06 7.37 -18.72
CA LYS A 72 2.24 6.78 -20.05
C LYS A 72 3.52 5.94 -20.14
N PHE A 73 4.61 6.37 -19.53
CA PHE A 73 5.84 5.57 -19.43
C PHE A 73 5.60 4.27 -18.65
N MET A 74 4.92 4.33 -17.49
CA MET A 74 4.56 3.15 -16.69
C MET A 74 3.70 2.17 -17.48
N ILE A 75 2.69 2.64 -18.22
CA ILE A 75 1.86 1.79 -19.10
C ILE A 75 2.72 1.08 -20.15
N ASN A 76 3.59 1.83 -20.85
CA ASN A 76 4.41 1.25 -21.91
C ASN A 76 5.43 0.24 -21.36
N LEU A 77 5.97 0.50 -20.16
CA LEU A 77 6.86 -0.41 -19.48
C LEU A 77 6.15 -1.74 -19.13
N LEU A 78 4.98 -1.67 -18.49
CA LEU A 78 4.21 -2.87 -18.13
C LEU A 78 3.74 -3.64 -19.38
N LYS A 79 3.30 -2.96 -20.43
CA LYS A 79 2.99 -3.58 -21.72
C LYS A 79 4.19 -4.30 -22.33
N ARG A 80 5.39 -3.73 -22.18
CA ARG A 80 6.63 -4.35 -22.67
C ARG A 80 6.97 -5.60 -21.86
N PHE A 81 6.84 -5.56 -20.53
CA PHE A 81 7.02 -6.73 -19.67
C PHE A 81 5.99 -7.82 -19.93
N SER A 82 4.74 -7.46 -20.21
CA SER A 82 3.67 -8.40 -20.55
C SER A 82 3.97 -9.11 -21.88
N SER A 83 4.35 -8.33 -22.91
CA SER A 83 4.74 -8.86 -24.22
C SER A 83 6.01 -9.72 -24.19
N GLU A 84 6.97 -9.39 -23.30
CA GLU A 84 8.29 -10.02 -23.24
C GLU A 84 8.58 -10.57 -21.83
N ARG A 85 7.93 -11.68 -21.45
CA ARG A 85 8.01 -12.24 -20.09
C ARG A 85 9.44 -12.48 -19.57
N LYS A 86 10.34 -12.93 -20.45
CA LYS A 86 11.77 -13.14 -20.10
C LYS A 86 12.46 -11.83 -19.69
N LEU A 87 12.05 -10.70 -20.26
CA LEU A 87 12.58 -9.40 -19.87
C LEU A 87 12.22 -9.07 -18.43
N LEU A 88 10.97 -9.33 -18.02
CA LEU A 88 10.53 -9.17 -16.63
C LEU A 88 11.32 -10.09 -15.71
N GLU A 89 11.42 -11.38 -16.02
CA GLU A 89 12.09 -12.36 -15.17
C GLU A 89 13.59 -12.07 -14.98
N VAL A 90 14.30 -11.72 -16.06
CA VAL A 90 15.76 -11.58 -16.03
C VAL A 90 16.20 -10.16 -15.67
N ARG A 91 15.50 -9.14 -16.16
CA ARG A 91 15.93 -7.72 -16.04
C ARG A 91 14.91 -6.83 -15.32
N GLY A 92 13.67 -7.27 -15.17
CA GLY A 92 12.60 -6.51 -14.53
C GLY A 92 12.98 -5.99 -13.15
N PRO A 93 13.49 -6.83 -12.23
CA PRO A 93 13.93 -6.37 -10.91
C PRO A 93 14.95 -5.25 -11.00
N PHE A 94 15.98 -5.38 -11.84
CA PHE A 94 16.99 -4.34 -12.00
C PHE A 94 16.39 -3.03 -12.55
N ILE A 95 15.54 -3.11 -13.57
CA ILE A 95 14.90 -1.93 -14.18
C ILE A 95 14.04 -1.18 -13.16
N ILE A 96 13.16 -1.90 -12.44
CA ILE A 96 12.26 -1.31 -11.44
C ILE A 96 13.06 -0.68 -10.31
N ARG A 97 14.08 -1.38 -9.80
CA ARG A 97 15.00 -0.88 -8.76
C ARG A 97 15.68 0.43 -9.18
N GLN A 98 16.19 0.47 -10.42
CA GLN A 98 16.83 1.66 -10.95
C GLN A 98 15.83 2.81 -11.15
N LEU A 99 14.60 2.52 -11.59
CA LEU A 99 13.55 3.53 -11.67
C LEU A 99 13.21 4.12 -10.29
N CYS A 100 13.17 3.30 -9.25
CA CYS A 100 12.94 3.80 -7.89
C CYS A 100 14.10 4.64 -7.33
N LEU A 101 15.31 4.54 -7.90
CA LEU A 101 16.42 5.44 -7.59
C LEU A 101 16.32 6.77 -8.35
N LEU A 102 15.79 6.73 -9.57
CA LEU A 102 15.73 7.90 -10.46
C LEU A 102 14.45 8.71 -10.29
N LEU A 103 13.36 8.08 -9.86
CA LEU A 103 12.02 8.65 -9.73
C LEU A 103 11.47 8.37 -8.34
N ASN A 104 10.36 9.02 -7.99
CA ASN A 104 9.66 8.74 -6.75
C ASN A 104 9.10 7.30 -6.75
N ALA A 105 9.54 6.48 -5.78
CA ALA A 105 9.15 5.08 -5.67
C ALA A 105 7.67 4.89 -5.31
N GLU A 106 7.10 5.71 -4.43
CA GLU A 106 5.68 5.66 -4.05
C GLU A 106 4.78 5.80 -5.29
N ASN A 107 5.09 6.79 -6.11
CA ASN A 107 4.45 7.08 -7.38
C ASN A 107 4.53 5.92 -8.39
N ILE A 108 5.69 5.25 -8.46
CA ILE A 108 5.88 4.06 -9.30
C ILE A 108 4.96 2.93 -8.84
N PHE A 109 5.01 2.58 -7.54
CA PHE A 109 4.22 1.48 -6.99
C PHE A 109 2.72 1.73 -7.12
N HIS A 110 2.26 2.95 -6.84
CA HIS A 110 0.85 3.32 -7.04
C HIS A 110 0.40 3.22 -8.50
N SER A 111 1.21 3.74 -9.44
CA SER A 111 0.84 3.72 -10.85
C SER A 111 0.84 2.30 -11.41
N MET A 112 1.84 1.48 -11.04
CA MET A 112 1.88 0.08 -11.44
C MET A 112 0.70 -0.71 -10.84
N ALA A 113 0.31 -0.46 -9.59
CA ALA A 113 -0.85 -1.10 -8.99
C ALA A 113 -2.17 -0.72 -9.69
N ASP A 114 -2.37 0.55 -10.04
CA ASP A 114 -3.56 1.01 -10.76
C ASP A 114 -3.65 0.43 -12.18
N ILE A 115 -2.51 0.31 -12.89
CA ILE A 115 -2.45 -0.33 -14.21
C ILE A 115 -2.76 -1.83 -14.09
N LEU A 116 -2.16 -2.52 -13.11
CA LEU A 116 -2.35 -3.96 -12.89
C LEU A 116 -3.78 -4.32 -12.47
N LEU A 117 -4.53 -3.40 -11.88
CA LEU A 117 -5.95 -3.61 -11.55
C LEU A 117 -6.81 -3.85 -12.80
N ARG A 118 -6.37 -3.34 -13.96
CA ARG A 118 -7.08 -3.47 -15.25
C ARG A 118 -6.47 -4.54 -16.15
N GLU A 119 -5.48 -5.29 -15.66
CA GLU A 119 -4.77 -6.30 -16.44
C GLU A 119 -5.59 -7.60 -16.53
N GLU A 120 -5.84 -8.05 -17.76
CA GLU A 120 -6.63 -9.27 -18.02
C GLU A 120 -5.78 -10.54 -17.87
N ASP A 121 -4.48 -10.46 -18.19
CA ASP A 121 -3.54 -11.57 -18.03
C ASP A 121 -3.14 -11.74 -16.56
N LEU A 122 -3.96 -12.48 -15.82
CA LEU A 122 -3.75 -12.74 -14.39
C LEU A 122 -2.40 -13.40 -14.08
N LYS A 123 -1.86 -14.18 -15.02
CA LYS A 123 -0.55 -14.82 -14.85
C LYS A 123 0.56 -13.77 -14.90
N PHE A 124 0.49 -12.84 -15.85
CA PHE A 124 1.40 -11.68 -15.87
C PHE A 124 1.24 -10.83 -14.62
N ALA A 125 0.00 -10.47 -14.27
CA ALA A 125 -0.29 -9.62 -13.13
C ALA A 125 0.28 -10.22 -11.84
N SER A 126 0.07 -11.52 -11.60
CA SER A 126 0.64 -12.23 -10.46
C SER A 126 2.17 -12.19 -10.44
N THR A 127 2.84 -12.43 -11.58
CA THR A 127 4.31 -12.35 -11.65
C THR A 127 4.82 -10.93 -11.36
N MET A 128 4.14 -9.92 -11.89
CA MET A 128 4.52 -8.52 -11.69
C MET A 128 4.31 -8.08 -10.23
N VAL A 129 3.17 -8.42 -9.61
CA VAL A 129 2.90 -8.15 -8.19
C VAL A 129 3.94 -8.85 -7.31
N HIS A 130 4.26 -10.11 -7.62
CA HIS A 130 5.32 -10.83 -6.90
C HIS A 130 6.66 -10.10 -7.00
N ALA A 131 7.08 -9.70 -8.21
CA ALA A 131 8.33 -8.95 -8.40
C ALA A 131 8.33 -7.63 -7.63
N LEU A 132 7.23 -6.87 -7.65
CA LEU A 132 7.09 -5.62 -6.90
C LEU A 132 7.21 -5.85 -5.39
N ASN A 133 6.54 -6.87 -4.85
CA ASN A 133 6.62 -7.21 -3.44
C ASN A 133 8.04 -7.63 -3.04
N THR A 134 8.70 -8.46 -3.84
CA THR A 134 10.10 -8.85 -3.58
C THR A 134 11.01 -7.64 -3.55
N ILE A 135 10.88 -6.72 -4.52
CA ILE A 135 11.67 -5.48 -4.58
C ILE A 135 11.38 -4.60 -3.36
N LEU A 136 10.10 -4.36 -3.05
CA LEU A 136 9.68 -3.56 -1.89
C LEU A 136 10.25 -4.09 -0.58
N LEU A 137 10.28 -5.41 -0.41
CA LEU A 137 10.72 -6.03 0.82
C LEU A 137 12.25 -6.15 0.94
N THR A 138 12.97 -6.31 -0.18
CA THR A 138 14.40 -6.67 -0.13
C THR A 138 15.34 -5.56 -0.58
N SER A 139 14.89 -4.63 -1.44
CA SER A 139 15.77 -3.62 -2.01
C SER A 139 16.11 -2.50 -1.05
N THR A 140 17.40 -2.19 -0.87
CA THR A 140 17.87 -1.16 0.08
C THR A 140 17.33 0.23 -0.25
N GLU A 141 17.20 0.56 -1.54
CA GLU A 141 16.69 1.84 -2.02
C GLU A 141 15.26 2.15 -1.57
N LEU A 142 14.45 1.13 -1.23
CA LEU A 142 13.07 1.33 -0.80
C LEU A 142 12.92 1.44 0.72
N PHE A 143 14.02 1.68 1.44
CA PHE A 143 14.00 1.83 2.89
C PHE A 143 13.06 2.94 3.36
N GLN A 144 13.07 4.10 2.67
CA GLN A 144 12.18 5.22 3.01
C GLN A 144 10.70 4.85 2.81
N LEU A 145 10.35 4.29 1.64
CA LEU A 145 8.98 3.86 1.34
C LEU A 145 8.51 2.78 2.33
N ARG A 146 9.36 1.83 2.71
CA ARG A 146 9.05 0.84 3.75
C ARG A 146 8.74 1.48 5.10
N ASN A 147 9.49 2.50 5.51
CA ASN A 147 9.21 3.21 6.75
C ASN A 147 7.91 4.01 6.65
N GLN A 148 7.65 4.69 5.54
CA GLN A 148 6.37 5.38 5.31
C GLN A 148 5.19 4.39 5.38
N LEU A 149 5.27 3.23 4.73
CA LEU A 149 4.26 2.17 4.81
C LEU A 149 4.06 1.64 6.23
N LYS A 150 5.15 1.52 7.00
CA LYS A 150 5.08 1.14 8.41
C LYS A 150 4.42 2.22 9.27
N ASP A 151 4.76 3.49 9.03
CA ASP A 151 4.31 4.63 9.81
C ASP A 151 2.88 5.08 9.44
N LEU A 152 2.38 4.71 8.27
CA LEU A 152 1.01 4.96 7.82
C LEU A 152 -0.06 4.35 8.75
N LYS A 153 0.32 3.47 9.71
CA LYS A 153 -0.55 2.92 10.77
C LYS A 153 -1.90 2.39 10.27
N THR A 154 -2.04 2.06 9.00
CA THR A 154 -3.18 1.35 8.43
C THR A 154 -3.04 -0.13 8.77
N LEU A 155 -3.07 -0.43 10.08
CA LEU A 155 -3.07 -1.78 10.61
C LEU A 155 -4.43 -2.41 10.32
N ASN A 156 -4.62 -2.84 9.09
CA ASN A 156 -5.85 -3.45 8.61
C ASN A 156 -5.90 -4.94 8.95
N TYR A 157 -5.49 -5.30 10.18
CA TYR A 157 -5.50 -6.69 10.65
C TYR A 157 -6.88 -7.32 10.61
N ARG A 158 -7.93 -6.51 10.83
CA ARG A 158 -9.31 -6.94 10.64
C ARG A 158 -9.54 -7.39 9.19
N HIS A 159 -9.11 -6.59 8.22
CA HIS A 159 -9.27 -6.93 6.81
C HIS A 159 -8.47 -8.19 6.43
N ALA A 160 -7.25 -8.33 6.95
CA ALA A 160 -6.45 -9.55 6.77
C ALA A 160 -7.17 -10.78 7.35
N TYR A 161 -7.75 -10.67 8.55
CA TYR A 161 -8.53 -11.74 9.15
C TYR A 161 -9.78 -12.08 8.31
N ASP A 162 -10.54 -11.08 7.88
CA ASP A 162 -11.74 -11.28 7.05
C ASP A 162 -11.39 -11.95 5.70
N LEU A 163 -10.23 -11.63 5.12
CA LEU A 163 -9.72 -12.27 3.92
C LEU A 163 -9.36 -13.75 4.15
N ILE A 164 -8.71 -14.06 5.27
CA ILE A 164 -8.36 -15.43 5.65
C ILE A 164 -9.61 -16.29 5.87
N GLN A 165 -10.67 -15.72 6.44
CA GLN A 165 -11.95 -16.44 6.57
C GLN A 165 -12.51 -16.84 5.20
N LYS A 166 -12.44 -15.93 4.22
CA LYS A 166 -12.88 -16.23 2.84
C LYS A 166 -12.00 -17.27 2.14
N PHE A 167 -10.72 -17.37 2.49
CA PHE A 167 -9.85 -18.42 1.94
C PHE A 167 -10.30 -19.83 2.32
N GLY A 168 -10.98 -20.01 3.46
CA GLY A 168 -11.57 -21.29 3.84
C GLY A 168 -12.70 -21.75 2.92
N ASP A 169 -13.38 -20.82 2.24
CA ASP A 169 -14.45 -21.12 1.28
C ASP A 169 -13.90 -21.38 -0.14
N LEU A 170 -12.61 -21.11 -0.37
CA LEU A 170 -11.93 -21.34 -1.65
C LEU A 170 -11.29 -22.74 -1.67
N GLU A 171 -11.11 -23.28 -2.88
CA GLU A 171 -10.34 -24.50 -3.08
C GLU A 171 -8.87 -24.26 -2.70
N VAL A 172 -8.39 -24.94 -1.66
CA VAL A 172 -7.02 -24.83 -1.16
C VAL A 172 -6.09 -25.63 -2.08
N THR A 173 -5.36 -24.93 -2.95
CA THR A 173 -4.40 -25.53 -3.89
C THR A 173 -2.99 -25.60 -3.28
N VAL A 174 -2.14 -26.48 -3.82
CA VAL A 174 -0.73 -26.60 -3.42
C VAL A 174 0.04 -25.29 -3.67
N ASP A 175 -0.24 -24.62 -4.79
CA ASP A 175 0.39 -23.34 -5.12
C ASP A 175 0.01 -22.25 -4.11
N PHE A 176 -1.27 -22.20 -3.70
CA PHE A 176 -1.71 -21.29 -2.65
C PHE A 176 -1.01 -21.60 -1.32
N LEU A 177 -0.94 -22.86 -0.91
CA LEU A 177 -0.24 -23.27 0.32
C LEU A 177 1.25 -22.92 0.30
N ALA A 178 1.91 -23.04 -0.86
CA ALA A 178 3.30 -22.63 -1.03
C ALA A 178 3.48 -21.11 -0.85
N GLU A 179 2.53 -20.29 -1.30
CA GLU A 179 2.57 -18.84 -1.06
C GLU A 179 2.31 -18.50 0.42
N VAL A 180 1.41 -19.23 1.11
CA VAL A 180 1.20 -19.06 2.55
C VAL A 180 2.47 -19.45 3.34
N ASP A 181 3.17 -20.52 2.95
CA ASP A 181 4.46 -20.91 3.55
C ASP A 181 5.50 -19.79 3.40
N LYS A 182 5.66 -19.21 2.20
CA LYS A 182 6.55 -18.05 1.97
C LYS A 182 6.17 -16.85 2.83
N LEU A 183 4.87 -16.56 2.99
CA LEU A 183 4.39 -15.48 3.85
C LEU A 183 4.77 -15.71 5.32
N VAL A 184 4.62 -16.94 5.82
CA VAL A 184 5.02 -17.28 7.19
C VAL A 184 6.52 -17.14 7.40
N GLN A 185 7.33 -17.61 6.46
CA GLN A 185 8.78 -17.41 6.50
C GLN A 185 9.14 -15.91 6.50
N LEU A 186 8.40 -15.11 5.73
CA LEU A 186 8.58 -13.67 5.67
C LEU A 186 8.25 -12.98 7.00
N ILE A 187 7.21 -13.42 7.73
CA ILE A 187 6.85 -12.90 9.06
C ILE A 187 8.01 -13.03 10.06
N GLU A 188 8.84 -14.08 9.92
CA GLU A 188 10.02 -14.26 10.77
C GLU A 188 11.25 -13.47 10.32
N CYS A 189 11.24 -12.91 9.11
CA CYS A 189 12.35 -12.10 8.62
C CYS A 189 12.49 -10.80 9.42
N PRO A 190 13.72 -10.23 9.53
CA PRO A 190 13.98 -9.02 10.32
C PRO A 190 13.11 -7.81 9.96
N ILE A 191 12.71 -7.70 8.69
CA ILE A 191 11.82 -6.64 8.21
C ILE A 191 10.44 -6.64 8.90
N PHE A 192 9.96 -7.79 9.39
CA PHE A 192 8.71 -7.95 10.14
C PHE A 192 8.89 -7.98 11.66
N THR A 193 10.04 -7.54 12.18
CA THR A 193 10.25 -7.41 13.63
C THR A 193 9.19 -6.55 14.31
N TYR A 194 8.74 -5.48 13.66
CA TYR A 194 7.67 -4.63 14.18
C TYR A 194 6.35 -5.40 14.35
N LEU A 195 5.93 -6.17 13.34
CA LEU A 195 4.73 -7.01 13.41
C LEU A 195 4.82 -8.00 14.59
N ARG A 196 5.98 -8.63 14.77
CA ARG A 196 6.19 -9.59 15.87
C ARG A 196 6.14 -8.92 17.24
N LEU A 197 6.64 -7.68 17.38
CA LEU A 197 6.52 -6.91 18.61
C LEU A 197 5.07 -6.52 18.91
N GLN A 198 4.24 -6.28 17.89
CA GLN A 198 2.82 -5.98 18.06
C GLN A 198 2.02 -7.16 18.60
N LEU A 199 2.52 -8.40 18.48
CA LEU A 199 1.90 -9.59 19.09
C LEU A 199 1.90 -9.53 20.62
N LEU A 200 2.79 -8.76 21.24
CA LEU A 200 2.80 -8.57 22.69
C LEU A 200 1.56 -7.82 23.18
N ASP A 201 0.98 -6.96 22.34
CA ASP A 201 -0.21 -6.18 22.67
C ASP A 201 -1.48 -6.85 22.14
N VAL A 202 -1.82 -7.98 22.75
CA VAL A 202 -2.98 -8.82 22.39
C VAL A 202 -4.30 -8.05 22.50
N LYS A 203 -4.41 -7.17 23.49
CA LYS A 203 -5.64 -6.41 23.78
C LYS A 203 -5.93 -5.41 22.65
N ASN A 204 -4.93 -4.69 22.16
CA ASN A 204 -5.13 -3.71 21.09
C ASN A 204 -5.06 -4.32 19.68
N ASN A 205 -4.39 -5.47 19.51
CA ASN A 205 -4.22 -6.13 18.21
C ASN A 205 -4.88 -7.53 18.12
N PRO A 206 -6.16 -7.72 18.50
CA PRO A 206 -6.76 -9.06 18.53
C PRO A 206 -6.89 -9.68 17.13
N TYR A 207 -7.13 -8.85 16.11
CA TYR A 207 -7.27 -9.33 14.73
C TYR A 207 -5.94 -9.78 14.12
N LEU A 208 -4.80 -9.27 14.58
CA LEU A 208 -3.49 -9.76 14.14
C LEU A 208 -3.32 -11.22 14.56
N ILE A 209 -3.60 -11.51 15.83
CA ILE A 209 -3.48 -12.85 16.38
C ILE A 209 -4.50 -13.79 15.73
N LYS A 210 -5.75 -13.35 15.57
CA LYS A 210 -6.77 -14.12 14.85
C LYS A 210 -6.37 -14.43 13.41
N ALA A 211 -5.80 -13.46 12.69
CA ALA A 211 -5.29 -13.68 11.33
C ALA A 211 -4.16 -14.71 11.33
N LEU A 212 -3.16 -14.59 12.21
CA LEU A 212 -2.05 -15.54 12.27
C LEU A 212 -2.50 -16.96 12.67
N TYR A 213 -3.41 -17.11 13.63
CA TYR A 213 -4.00 -18.41 13.93
C TYR A 213 -4.85 -18.93 12.76
N GLY A 214 -5.55 -18.07 12.02
CA GLY A 214 -6.26 -18.45 10.81
C GLY A 214 -5.32 -18.99 9.73
N LEU A 215 -4.17 -18.32 9.50
CA LEU A 215 -3.12 -18.84 8.62
C LEU A 215 -2.57 -20.18 9.11
N LEU A 216 -2.37 -20.33 10.42
CA LEU A 216 -1.93 -21.58 11.02
C LEU A 216 -2.92 -22.73 10.76
N MET A 217 -4.23 -22.45 10.80
CA MET A 217 -5.28 -23.44 10.52
C MET A 217 -5.39 -23.80 9.03
N LEU A 218 -4.96 -22.93 8.11
CA LEU A 218 -4.93 -23.22 6.67
C LEU A 218 -3.73 -24.10 6.28
N LEU A 219 -2.64 -24.03 7.03
CA LEU A 219 -1.42 -24.75 6.69
C LEU A 219 -1.51 -26.24 7.03
N PRO A 220 -0.99 -27.13 6.16
CA PRO A 220 -0.68 -28.50 6.58
C PRO A 220 0.41 -28.49 7.66
N GLN A 221 0.68 -29.63 8.31
CA GLN A 221 1.74 -29.77 9.33
C GLN A 221 3.17 -29.68 8.73
N SER A 222 3.48 -28.57 8.06
CA SER A 222 4.74 -28.24 7.42
C SER A 222 5.69 -27.52 8.38
N SER A 223 6.89 -27.19 7.89
CA SER A 223 7.84 -26.34 8.61
C SER A 223 7.29 -24.94 8.89
N ALA A 224 6.52 -24.33 7.98
CA ALA A 224 5.85 -23.06 8.25
C ALA A 224 4.84 -23.17 9.38
N PHE A 225 4.05 -24.24 9.42
CA PHE A 225 3.12 -24.47 10.52
C PHE A 225 3.86 -24.52 11.86
N GLN A 226 4.95 -25.28 11.93
CA GLN A 226 5.76 -25.37 13.16
C GLN A 226 6.36 -24.02 13.54
N LEU A 227 6.91 -23.30 12.57
CA LEU A 227 7.52 -21.98 12.77
C LEU A 227 6.52 -20.98 13.35
N LEU A 228 5.34 -20.88 12.74
CA LEU A 228 4.28 -19.97 13.19
C LEU A 228 3.70 -20.41 14.53
N SER A 229 3.48 -21.71 14.74
CA SER A 229 3.00 -22.26 16.01
C SER A 229 3.94 -21.92 17.16
N HIS A 230 5.24 -22.14 17.00
CA HIS A 230 6.25 -21.79 18.02
C HIS A 230 6.27 -20.28 18.29
N ARG A 231 6.15 -19.43 17.26
CA ARG A 231 6.05 -17.97 17.45
C ARG A 231 4.82 -17.59 18.26
N LEU A 232 3.67 -18.18 17.95
CA LEU A 232 2.41 -17.88 18.63
C LEU A 232 2.38 -18.41 20.07
N GLN A 233 3.11 -19.49 20.38
CA GLN A 233 3.28 -19.98 21.75
C GLN A 233 4.06 -19.00 22.64
N CYS A 234 4.90 -18.13 22.06
CA CYS A 234 5.58 -17.07 22.80
C CYS A 234 4.70 -15.86 23.12
N VAL A 235 3.47 -15.80 22.57
CA VAL A 235 2.56 -14.67 22.78
C VAL A 235 1.95 -14.79 24.19
N PRO A 236 1.98 -13.73 25.01
CA PRO A 236 1.41 -13.77 26.36
C PRO A 236 -0.06 -14.19 26.32
N ASN A 237 -0.47 -15.10 27.21
CA ASN A 237 -1.89 -15.43 27.34
C ASN A 237 -2.65 -14.14 27.74
N PRO A 238 -3.64 -13.66 26.96
CA PRO A 238 -4.41 -12.47 27.28
C PRO A 238 -5.08 -12.52 28.67
N GLU A 239 -5.30 -13.71 29.22
CA GLU A 239 -5.82 -13.89 30.58
C GLU A 239 -4.79 -13.51 31.67
N LEU A 240 -3.50 -13.79 31.45
CA LEU A 240 -2.45 -13.44 32.40
C LEU A 240 -2.27 -11.91 32.54
N LEU A 241 -2.51 -11.16 31.46
CA LEU A 241 -2.46 -9.69 31.42
C LEU A 241 -3.68 -8.99 32.04
N GLN A 242 -4.74 -9.71 32.41
CA GLN A 242 -5.92 -9.14 33.09
C GLN A 242 -5.76 -9.11 34.62
N THR A 243 -4.88 -9.97 35.15
CA THR A 243 -4.61 -10.08 36.60
C THR A 243 -3.98 -8.82 37.17
N GLU A 244 -3.13 -8.12 36.42
CA GLU A 244 -2.43 -6.92 36.90
C GLU A 244 -3.33 -5.68 36.99
N ASP A 245 -4.31 -5.54 36.08
CA ASP A 245 -5.27 -4.43 36.09
C ASP A 245 -6.31 -4.59 37.21
N SER A 246 -6.66 -5.83 37.56
CA SER A 246 -7.65 -6.14 38.60
C SER A 246 -7.14 -5.86 40.02
N LEU A 247 -5.82 -5.86 40.23
CA LEU A 247 -5.19 -5.54 41.53
C LEU A 247 -5.19 -4.03 41.85
N LYS A 248 -5.42 -3.14 40.87
CA LYS A 248 -5.51 -1.68 41.09
C LYS A 248 -6.92 -1.18 41.39
N ALA A 249 -7.95 -2.01 41.28
CA ALA A 249 -9.36 -1.61 41.38
C ALA A 249 -10.07 -2.05 42.67
N ALA A 250 -9.36 -2.36 43.75
CA ALA A 250 -9.99 -2.65 45.05
C ALA A 250 -10.42 -1.34 45.76
N PRO A 251 -11.72 -1.14 46.09
CA PRO A 251 -12.16 0.03 46.82
C PRO A 251 -11.83 -0.09 48.32
N LYS A 252 -11.33 1.00 48.92
CA LYS A 252 -11.11 1.14 50.36
C LYS A 252 -12.43 0.88 51.11
N SER A 253 -12.50 -0.20 51.87
CA SER A 253 -13.64 -0.50 52.74
C SER A 253 -13.78 0.59 53.81
N GLN A 254 -14.85 1.38 53.71
CA GLN A 254 -15.32 2.24 54.79
C GLN A 254 -15.78 1.35 55.96
N LYS A 255 -15.13 1.51 57.11
CA LYS A 255 -15.54 0.92 58.37
C LYS A 255 -16.81 1.64 58.83
N ALA A 256 -17.96 0.99 58.67
CA ALA A 256 -19.21 1.44 59.24
C ALA A 256 -19.21 1.09 60.73
N ASP A 257 -19.31 2.16 61.53
CA ASP A 257 -19.52 2.16 62.97
C ASP A 257 -20.97 1.77 63.28
N SER A 258 -21.21 0.91 64.28
CA SER A 258 -22.54 0.61 64.85
C SER A 258 -22.38 -0.29 66.08
N PRO A 259 -23.33 -0.25 67.04
CA PRO A 259 -24.06 0.89 67.60
C PRO A 259 -23.75 1.11 69.10
#